data_AF-A0AAD0YSH1-F1
#
_entry.id   AF-A0AAD0YSH1-F1
#
_cell.length_a   1.000
_cell.length_b   1.000
_cell.length_c   1.000
_cell.angle_alpha   90.00
_cell.angle_beta   90.00
_cell.angle_gamma   90.00
#
_symmetry.space_group_name_H-M   'P 1'
#
loop_
_entity.id
_entity.type
_entity.pdbx_description
1 polymer ?
#
loop_
_entity_poly.entity_id
_entity_poly.type
_entity_poly.pdbx_seq_one_letter_code
_entity_poly.pdbx_strand_id
1 'polypeptide(L)'
;MKKSILLLLLLLLLLLLAFHSCSNNTDEILGKYEYRGNQTIDSIIIEKNVYTHKIYNKQKRLMYQGNSTWELNDNRIIFIDFYNNEDYNLTSFLIEDQARKFLIRLSCPIYQNNKKTIIEVNSDENIFYYKN
;
A
#
# COMPACT_ATOMS: atom_id res chain seq x y z
N MET A 1 39.50 37.28 11.47
CA MET A 1 38.78 36.44 12.46
C MET A 1 37.27 36.43 12.29
N LYS A 2 36.55 37.57 12.41
CA LYS A 2 35.06 37.58 12.34
C LYS A 2 34.45 37.03 11.04
N LYS A 3 35.07 37.30 9.87
CA LYS A 3 34.63 36.79 8.56
C LYS A 3 34.74 35.27 8.42
N SER A 4 35.79 34.66 8.99
CA SER A 4 35.98 33.20 8.95
C SER A 4 34.98 32.46 9.84
N ILE A 5 34.60 33.06 10.98
CA ILE A 5 33.57 32.50 11.87
C ILE A 5 32.20 32.55 11.19
N LEU A 6 31.89 33.66 10.49
CA LEU A 6 30.65 33.79 9.73
C LEU A 6 30.55 32.77 8.59
N LEU A 7 31.65 32.53 7.86
CA LEU A 7 31.70 31.53 6.79
C LEU A 7 31.49 30.11 7.32
N LEU A 8 32.09 29.81 8.49
CA LEU A 8 31.94 28.50 9.15
C LEU A 8 30.49 28.26 9.60
N LEU A 9 29.84 29.28 10.17
CA LEU A 9 28.43 29.25 10.56
C LEU A 9 27.51 29.05 9.35
N LEU A 10 27.81 29.70 8.22
CA LEU A 10 27.03 29.56 6.99
C LEU A 10 27.13 28.14 6.40
N LEU A 11 28.33 27.57 6.41
CA LEU A 11 28.58 26.19 5.98
C LEU A 11 27.86 25.17 6.88
N LEU A 12 27.90 25.39 8.19
CA LEU A 12 27.20 24.54 9.17
C LEU A 12 25.68 24.58 8.95
N LEU A 13 25.11 25.75 8.66
CA LEU A 13 23.69 25.92 8.36
C LEU A 13 23.29 25.21 7.05
N LEU A 14 24.11 25.31 6.00
CA LEU A 14 23.91 24.59 4.74
C LEU A 14 23.95 23.06 4.92
N LEU A 15 24.87 22.57 5.77
CA LEU A 15 24.97 21.15 6.10
C LEU A 15 23.75 20.66 6.89
N LEU A 16 23.23 21.46 7.84
CA LEU A 16 22.03 21.12 8.62
C LEU A 16 20.77 21.04 7.75
N LEU A 17 20.65 21.87 6.71
CA LEU A 17 19.53 21.86 5.77
C LEU A 17 19.54 20.62 4.84
N ALA A 18 20.70 19.98 4.63
CA ALA A 18 20.80 18.79 3.77
C ALA A 18 20.24 17.51 4.42
N PHE A 19 19.98 17.50 5.74
CA PHE A 19 19.50 16.32 6.47
C PHE A 19 17.97 16.28 6.69
N HIS A 20 17.19 17.21 6.11
CA HIS A 20 15.73 17.27 6.31
C HIS A 20 14.87 16.65 5.19
N SER A 21 15.46 15.95 4.21
CA SER A 21 14.71 15.44 3.05
C SER A 21 14.34 13.94 3.09
N CYS A 22 14.38 13.28 4.24
CA CYS A 22 13.88 11.89 4.37
C CYS A 22 12.83 11.79 5.48
N SER A 23 11.65 12.36 5.22
CA SER A 23 10.43 11.96 5.88
C SER A 23 9.81 10.83 5.05
N ASN A 24 10.00 9.57 5.47
CA ASN A 24 9.28 8.45 4.87
C ASN A 24 7.78 8.70 5.09
N ASN A 25 7.05 9.00 4.02
CA ASN A 25 5.66 9.46 4.07
C ASN A 25 4.67 8.31 4.31
N THR A 26 4.98 7.41 5.27
CA THR A 26 4.19 6.21 5.56
C THR A 26 2.75 6.54 5.93
N ASP A 27 2.53 7.68 6.58
CA ASP A 27 1.21 8.17 6.97
C ASP A 27 0.29 8.45 5.77
N GLU A 28 0.86 8.78 4.61
CA GLU A 28 0.10 8.99 3.37
C GLU A 28 -0.52 7.68 2.86
N ILE A 29 0.09 6.54 3.16
CA ILE A 29 -0.35 5.23 2.67
C ILE A 29 -1.37 4.60 3.61
N LEU A 30 -1.37 4.93 4.90
CA LEU A 30 -2.31 4.39 5.88
C LEU A 30 -3.77 4.69 5.49
N GLY A 31 -4.64 3.70 5.61
CA GLY A 31 -6.08 3.86 5.33
C GLY A 31 -6.71 2.66 4.65
N LYS A 32 -7.98 2.82 4.26
CA LYS A 32 -8.75 1.80 3.55
C LYS A 32 -8.71 2.07 2.06
N TYR A 33 -8.35 1.05 1.30
CA TYR A 33 -8.40 1.03 -0.15
C TYR A 33 -9.43 0.03 -0.63
N GLU A 34 -10.05 0.33 -1.76
CA GLU A 34 -11.10 -0.52 -2.32
C GLU A 34 -10.95 -0.65 -3.83
N TYR A 35 -11.12 -1.89 -4.31
CA TYR A 35 -11.31 -2.21 -5.71
C TYR A 35 -12.73 -2.79 -5.90
N ARG A 36 -13.41 -2.36 -6.96
CA ARG A 36 -14.76 -2.82 -7.30
C ARG A 36 -14.73 -3.43 -8.69
N GLY A 37 -14.49 -4.73 -8.74
CA GLY A 37 -14.48 -5.51 -9.99
C GLY A 37 -15.88 -5.80 -10.52
N ASN A 38 -16.03 -6.80 -11.38
CA ASN A 38 -17.30 -7.29 -11.91
C ASN A 38 -17.93 -8.37 -11.02
N GLN A 39 -17.13 -9.20 -10.35
CA GLN A 39 -17.61 -10.30 -9.50
C GLN A 39 -17.47 -10.00 -8.01
N THR A 40 -16.48 -9.20 -7.65
CA THR A 40 -16.10 -8.98 -6.26
C THR A 40 -16.04 -7.51 -5.88
N ILE A 41 -15.92 -7.28 -4.57
CA ILE A 41 -15.49 -6.03 -3.96
C ILE A 41 -14.32 -6.42 -3.07
N ASP A 42 -13.15 -5.86 -3.35
CA ASP A 42 -11.92 -6.13 -2.62
C ASP A 42 -11.54 -4.92 -1.77
N SER A 43 -11.11 -5.14 -0.54
CA SER A 43 -10.68 -4.11 0.40
C SER A 43 -9.35 -4.46 1.04
N ILE A 44 -8.42 -3.51 0.99
CA ILE A 44 -7.14 -3.55 1.69
C ILE A 44 -7.15 -2.44 2.74
N ILE A 45 -6.98 -2.79 4.01
CA ILE A 45 -6.92 -1.83 5.12
C ILE A 45 -5.48 -1.83 5.62
N ILE A 46 -4.78 -0.72 5.42
CA ILE A 46 -3.36 -0.57 5.75
C ILE A 46 -3.24 0.21 7.06
N GLU A 47 -2.63 -0.43 8.05
CA GLU A 47 -2.25 0.13 9.34
C GLU A 47 -0.72 0.11 9.46
N LYS A 48 -0.13 0.66 10.52
CA LYS A 48 1.32 0.94 10.58
C LYS A 48 2.26 -0.18 10.11
N ASN A 49 2.01 -1.42 10.51
CA ASN A 49 2.89 -2.57 10.21
C ASN A 49 2.14 -3.77 9.63
N VAL A 50 0.82 -3.66 9.52
CA VAL A 50 -0.07 -4.75 9.14
C VAL A 50 -1.09 -4.25 8.14
N TYR A 51 -1.58 -5.15 7.32
CA TYR A 51 -2.76 -4.89 6.51
C TYR A 51 -3.78 -6.02 6.70
N THR A 52 -5.04 -5.67 6.52
CA THR A 52 -6.14 -6.64 6.42
C THR A 52 -6.67 -6.64 5.00
N HIS A 53 -6.76 -7.82 4.40
CA HIS A 53 -7.33 -8.04 3.07
C HIS A 53 -8.67 -8.74 3.20
N LYS A 54 -9.71 -8.17 2.58
CA LYS A 54 -11.06 -8.72 2.60
C LYS A 54 -11.63 -8.72 1.20
N ILE A 55 -12.10 -9.89 0.76
CA ILE A 55 -12.81 -10.03 -0.50
C ILE A 55 -14.27 -10.33 -0.19
N TYR A 56 -15.16 -9.58 -0.83
CA TYR A 56 -16.59 -9.76 -0.76
C TYR A 56 -17.13 -10.12 -2.14
N ASN A 57 -18.21 -10.88 -2.21
CA ASN A 57 -18.99 -11.01 -3.43
C ASN A 57 -19.87 -9.76 -3.67
N LYS A 58 -20.57 -9.69 -4.81
CA LYS A 58 -21.48 -8.57 -5.11
C LYS A 58 -22.62 -8.37 -4.11
N GLN A 59 -23.02 -9.43 -3.40
CA GLN A 59 -24.02 -9.35 -2.32
C GLN A 59 -23.40 -8.89 -0.99
N LYS A 60 -22.14 -8.45 -0.99
CA LYS A 60 -21.37 -8.00 0.19
C LYS A 60 -21.17 -9.09 1.24
N ARG A 61 -21.28 -10.38 0.87
CA ARG A 61 -20.90 -11.48 1.75
C ARG A 61 -19.38 -11.60 1.73
N LEU A 62 -18.79 -11.75 2.91
CA LEU A 62 -17.36 -11.97 3.06
C LEU A 62 -17.00 -13.34 2.48
N MET A 63 -16.06 -13.37 1.55
CA MET A 63 -15.62 -14.58 0.85
C MET A 63 -14.19 -14.96 1.20
N TYR A 64 -13.37 -14.01 1.64
CA TYR A 64 -12.02 -14.25 2.13
C TYR A 64 -11.64 -13.14 3.12
N GLN A 65 -10.84 -13.49 4.12
CA GLN A 65 -10.17 -12.54 5.00
C GLN A 65 -8.78 -13.06 5.35
N GLY A 66 -7.76 -12.24 5.10
CA GLY A 66 -6.39 -12.46 5.52
C GLY A 66 -5.80 -11.23 6.19
N ASN A 67 -4.73 -11.43 6.96
CA ASN A 67 -3.91 -10.35 7.49
C ASN A 67 -2.44 -10.74 7.38
N SER A 68 -1.59 -9.75 7.13
CA SER A 68 -0.14 -9.93 7.12
C SER A 68 0.53 -8.56 7.21
N THR A 69 1.84 -8.52 6.99
CA THR A 69 2.66 -7.31 7.06
C THR A 69 2.87 -6.70 5.68
N TRP A 70 3.31 -5.44 5.68
CA TRP A 70 3.70 -4.75 4.46
C TRP A 70 4.96 -3.92 4.70
N GLU A 71 5.64 -3.61 3.60
CA GLU A 71 6.84 -2.76 3.57
C GLU A 71 6.65 -1.63 2.55
N LEU A 72 7.28 -0.49 2.80
CA LEU A 72 7.39 0.59 1.83
C LEU A 72 8.80 0.62 1.27
N ASN A 73 8.91 0.58 -0.06
CA ASN A 73 10.18 0.80 -0.76
C ASN A 73 9.95 1.84 -1.86
N ASP A 74 10.50 3.04 -1.67
CA ASP A 74 10.26 4.22 -2.51
C ASP A 74 8.76 4.48 -2.74
N ASN A 75 8.29 4.38 -3.99
CA ASN A 75 6.91 4.54 -4.38
C ASN A 75 6.16 3.20 -4.52
N ARG A 76 6.65 2.13 -3.89
CA ARG A 76 6.04 0.80 -3.98
C ARG A 76 5.69 0.26 -2.61
N ILE A 77 4.44 -0.15 -2.46
CA ILE A 77 4.05 -0.99 -1.32
C ILE A 77 4.33 -2.44 -1.66
N ILE A 78 4.83 -3.18 -0.68
CA ILE A 78 5.07 -4.60 -0.77
C ILE A 78 4.17 -5.28 0.26
N PHE A 79 3.25 -6.11 -0.18
CA PHE A 79 2.42 -6.96 0.67
C PHE A 79 3.07 -8.34 0.82
N ILE A 80 3.19 -8.79 2.06
CA ILE A 80 3.61 -10.16 2.37
C ILE A 80 2.36 -11.02 2.50
N ASP A 81 2.35 -12.24 1.96
CA ASP A 81 1.21 -13.16 2.02
C ASP A 81 -0.11 -12.58 1.46
N PHE A 82 -0.03 -11.93 0.29
CA PHE A 82 -1.18 -11.37 -0.41
C PHE A 82 -1.91 -12.43 -1.23
N TYR A 83 -3.24 -12.48 -1.14
CA TYR A 83 -4.06 -13.38 -1.95
C TYR A 83 -4.59 -12.66 -3.19
N ASN A 84 -3.91 -12.76 -4.33
CA ASN A 84 -4.38 -12.09 -5.53
C ASN A 84 -5.59 -12.82 -6.16
N ASN A 85 -6.80 -12.30 -5.96
CA ASN A 85 -8.03 -12.89 -6.47
C ASN A 85 -8.35 -12.52 -7.93
N GLU A 86 -7.79 -11.42 -8.46
CA GLU A 86 -8.02 -10.95 -9.84
C GLU A 86 -9.51 -10.93 -10.26
N ASP A 87 -10.38 -10.49 -9.35
CA ASP A 87 -11.85 -10.51 -9.54
C ASP A 87 -12.47 -11.88 -9.82
N TYR A 88 -11.79 -12.97 -9.47
CA TYR A 88 -12.35 -14.31 -9.54
C TYR A 88 -13.60 -14.45 -8.65
N ASN A 89 -14.63 -15.11 -9.17
CA ASN A 89 -15.87 -15.35 -8.45
C ASN A 89 -15.72 -16.51 -7.45
N LEU A 90 -15.42 -16.17 -6.20
CA LEU A 90 -15.44 -17.12 -5.09
C LEU A 90 -16.89 -17.58 -4.82
N THR A 91 -17.15 -18.87 -4.98
CA THR A 91 -18.48 -19.48 -4.77
C THR A 91 -18.75 -19.85 -3.31
N SER A 92 -17.70 -19.95 -2.50
CA SER A 92 -17.76 -20.26 -1.07
C SER A 92 -16.65 -19.51 -0.34
N PHE A 93 -16.76 -19.41 0.99
CA PHE A 93 -15.74 -18.77 1.81
C PHE A 93 -14.43 -19.56 1.71
N LEU A 94 -13.37 -18.89 1.28
CA LEU A 94 -12.04 -19.46 1.15
C LEU A 94 -11.38 -19.52 2.54
N ILE A 95 -11.26 -20.73 3.07
CA ILE A 95 -10.57 -20.96 4.35
C ILE A 95 -9.06 -20.75 4.19
N GLU A 96 -8.41 -20.35 5.29
CA GLU A 96 -7.01 -19.95 5.31
C GLU A 96 -6.06 -21.03 4.73
N ASP A 97 -6.27 -22.30 5.07
CA ASP A 97 -5.44 -23.41 4.56
C ASP A 97 -5.53 -23.59 3.05
N GLN A 98 -6.68 -23.26 2.44
CA GLN A 98 -6.85 -23.30 0.99
C GLN A 98 -6.17 -22.11 0.32
N ALA A 99 -6.24 -20.93 0.96
CA ALA A 99 -5.60 -19.71 0.47
C ALA A 99 -4.07 -19.79 0.55
N ARG A 100 -3.51 -20.45 1.57
CA ARG A 100 -2.07 -20.46 1.90
C ARG A 100 -1.16 -20.76 0.71
N LYS A 101 -1.54 -21.70 -0.16
CA LYS A 101 -0.74 -22.09 -1.33
C LYS A 101 -0.73 -21.06 -2.47
N PHE A 102 -1.59 -20.04 -2.39
CA PHE A 102 -1.73 -18.97 -3.37
C PHE A 102 -1.29 -17.61 -2.83
N LEU A 103 -0.83 -17.55 -1.57
CA LEU A 103 -0.32 -16.33 -0.98
C LEU A 103 1.03 -15.98 -1.63
N ILE A 104 1.17 -14.72 -2.05
CA ILE A 104 2.35 -14.24 -2.75
C ILE A 104 2.92 -12.99 -2.07
N ARG A 105 4.21 -12.76 -2.30
CA ARG A 105 4.81 -11.44 -2.04
C ARG A 105 4.52 -10.54 -3.24
N LEU A 106 3.67 -9.54 -3.05
CA LEU A 106 3.22 -8.66 -4.13
C LEU A 106 3.81 -7.25 -3.96
N SER A 107 4.44 -6.71 -5.00
CA SER A 107 4.96 -5.33 -5.00
C SER A 107 4.19 -4.48 -6.00
N CYS A 108 3.53 -3.43 -5.52
CA CYS A 108 2.64 -2.57 -6.30
C CYS A 108 3.14 -1.11 -6.29
N PRO A 109 3.15 -0.40 -7.42
CA PRO A 109 3.37 1.04 -7.40
C PRO A 109 2.21 1.76 -6.71
N ILE A 110 2.56 2.85 -6.04
CA ILE A 110 1.66 3.78 -5.37
C ILE A 110 1.87 5.15 -6.01
N TYR A 111 0.78 5.81 -6.36
CA TYR A 111 0.83 7.17 -6.90
C TYR A 111 -0.44 7.94 -6.56
N GLN A 112 -0.35 9.26 -6.73
CA GLN A 112 -1.47 10.18 -6.56
C GLN A 112 -2.10 10.50 -7.92
N ASN A 113 -3.43 10.40 -8.02
CA ASN A 113 -4.18 10.88 -9.16
C ASN A 113 -5.41 11.65 -8.66
N ASN A 114 -5.53 12.92 -9.05
CA ASN A 114 -6.64 13.79 -8.64
C ASN A 114 -6.88 13.81 -7.10
N LYS A 115 -5.80 13.87 -6.31
CA LYS A 115 -5.78 13.83 -4.84
C LYS A 115 -6.22 12.50 -4.21
N LYS A 116 -6.37 11.44 -5.00
CA LYS A 116 -6.60 10.08 -4.50
C LYS A 116 -5.30 9.28 -4.59
N THR A 117 -4.90 8.66 -3.47
CA THR A 117 -3.84 7.66 -3.46
C THR A 117 -4.35 6.38 -4.11
N ILE A 118 -3.59 5.84 -5.04
CA ILE A 118 -3.93 4.62 -5.79
C ILE A 118 -2.83 3.58 -5.58
N ILE A 119 -3.23 2.33 -5.36
CA ILE A 119 -2.37 1.16 -5.44
C ILE A 119 -2.76 0.40 -6.70
N GLU A 120 -1.84 0.29 -7.66
CA GLU A 120 -2.06 -0.45 -8.89
C GLU A 120 -1.57 -1.89 -8.70
N VAL A 121 -2.52 -2.83 -8.62
CA VAL A 121 -2.22 -4.24 -8.36
C VAL A 121 -1.94 -5.00 -9.65
N ASN A 122 -2.72 -4.73 -10.70
CA ASN A 122 -2.54 -5.32 -12.03
C ASN A 122 -3.04 -4.33 -13.09
N SER A 123 -2.12 -3.77 -13.88
CA SER A 123 -2.44 -2.80 -14.93
C SER A 123 -3.20 -3.42 -16.10
N ASP A 124 -2.86 -4.66 -16.45
CA ASP A 124 -3.41 -5.36 -17.61
C ASP A 124 -4.90 -5.68 -17.40
N GLU A 125 -5.25 -6.04 -16.17
CA GLU A 125 -6.62 -6.34 -15.73
C GLU A 125 -7.37 -5.13 -15.15
N ASN A 126 -6.78 -3.92 -15.21
CA ASN A 126 -7.34 -2.69 -14.65
C ASN A 126 -7.71 -2.77 -13.15
N ILE A 127 -6.88 -3.46 -12.35
CA ILE A 127 -7.09 -3.63 -10.93
C ILE A 127 -6.37 -2.51 -10.16
N PHE A 128 -7.13 -1.45 -9.89
CA PHE A 128 -6.68 -0.28 -9.14
C PHE A 128 -7.47 -0.15 -7.83
N TYR A 129 -6.75 -0.04 -6.73
CA TYR A 129 -7.31 0.16 -5.40
C TYR A 129 -7.25 1.64 -5.05
N TYR A 130 -8.41 2.23 -4.80
CA TYR A 130 -8.53 3.65 -4.48
C TYR A 130 -8.68 3.84 -2.99
N LYS A 131 -7.90 4.76 -2.42
CA LYS A 131 -8.05 5.18 -1.02
C LYS A 131 -9.42 5.86 -0.83
N ASN A 132 -10.17 5.41 0.17
CA ASN A 132 -11.45 5.98 0.60
C ASN A 132 -11.28 7.14 1.58
#